data_AF-A0AA42L095-F1
#
_entry.id   AF-A0AA42L095-F1
#
_cell.length_a   1.000
_cell.length_b   1.000
_cell.length_c   1.000
_cell.angle_alpha   90.00
_cell.angle_beta   90.00
_cell.angle_gamma   90.00
#
_symmetry.space_group_name_H-M   'P 1'
#
loop_
_entity.id
_entity.type
_entity.pdbx_description
1 polymer ?
#
loop_
_entity_poly.entity_id
_entity_poly.type
_entity_poly.pdbx_seq_one_letter_code
_entity_poly.pdbx_strand_id
1 'polypeptide(L)'
;MGRRSSKGDGALVIAAVVLIAPVFAYKKITEAGAWPIVIGIGAVILVGYVAIKELSRLSRQSELMRKYGDIQVVKKIMSRVIWDGMSAEQLIDALGKPAAKDHKYLKTKTREVWKYYHQGSNRFGLRVTLDEGVVKGWDSKR
;
A
#
# COMPACT_ATOMS: atom_id res chain seq x y z
N MET A 1 -52.16 -43.09 27.86
CA MET A 1 -51.20 -44.20 27.64
C MET A 1 -49.87 -43.61 27.17
N GLY A 2 -48.92 -43.44 28.08
CA GLY A 2 -47.60 -42.86 27.76
C GLY A 2 -46.67 -43.90 27.15
N ARG A 3 -46.25 -43.70 25.90
CA ARG A 3 -45.21 -44.54 25.26
C ARG A 3 -43.88 -44.25 25.95
N ARG A 4 -43.35 -45.24 26.68
CA ARG A 4 -41.99 -45.21 27.22
C ARG A 4 -41.01 -45.15 26.04
N SER A 5 -40.42 -43.99 25.81
CA SER A 5 -39.31 -43.82 24.86
C SER A 5 -38.17 -44.72 25.31
N SER A 6 -37.92 -45.78 24.54
CA SER A 6 -36.75 -46.64 24.72
C SER A 6 -35.51 -45.76 24.54
N LYS A 7 -34.53 -45.87 25.44
CA LYS A 7 -33.24 -45.16 25.33
C LYS A 7 -32.54 -45.42 23.98
N GLY A 8 -32.92 -46.49 23.27
CA GLY A 8 -32.46 -46.80 21.91
C GLY A 8 -32.98 -45.85 20.82
N ASP A 9 -34.23 -45.36 20.92
CA ASP A 9 -34.83 -44.54 19.85
C ASP A 9 -34.18 -43.14 19.80
N GLY A 10 -33.88 -42.55 20.96
CA GLY A 10 -33.15 -41.29 21.04
C GLY A 10 -31.70 -41.41 20.54
N ALA A 11 -31.04 -42.53 20.85
CA ALA A 11 -29.69 -42.81 20.37
C ALA A 11 -29.64 -43.01 18.85
N LEU A 12 -30.66 -43.65 18.27
CA LEU A 12 -30.78 -43.84 16.82
C LEU A 12 -31.05 -42.52 16.08
N VAL A 13 -31.88 -41.64 16.64
CA VAL A 13 -32.12 -40.30 16.07
C VAL A 13 -30.86 -39.44 16.15
N ILE A 14 -30.14 -39.47 17.26
CA ILE A 14 -28.85 -38.76 17.40
C ILE A 14 -27.82 -39.32 16.42
N ALA A 15 -27.70 -40.65 16.29
CA ALA A 15 -26.80 -41.28 15.33
C ALA A 15 -27.17 -40.93 13.88
N ALA A 16 -28.45 -40.89 13.54
CA ALA A 16 -28.93 -40.47 12.22
C ALA A 16 -28.59 -39.00 11.94
N VAL A 17 -28.77 -38.09 12.91
CA VAL A 17 -28.40 -36.68 12.75
C VAL A 17 -26.89 -36.51 12.60
N VAL A 18 -26.09 -37.24 13.39
CA VAL A 18 -24.62 -37.21 13.34
C VAL A 18 -24.07 -37.75 12.02
N LEU A 19 -24.78 -38.66 11.35
CA LEU A 19 -24.37 -39.19 10.03
C LEU A 19 -24.91 -38.35 8.86
N ILE A 20 -26.12 -37.80 8.97
CA ILE A 20 -26.78 -37.07 7.87
C ILE A 20 -26.30 -35.62 7.80
N ALA A 21 -26.07 -34.95 8.93
CA ALA A 21 -25.68 -33.54 8.96
C ALA A 21 -24.31 -33.27 8.30
N PRO A 22 -23.25 -34.10 8.49
CA PRO A 22 -21.97 -33.91 7.80
C PRO A 22 -22.08 -34.15 6.30
N VAL A 23 -22.90 -35.10 5.86
CA VAL A 23 -23.14 -35.38 4.43
C VAL A 23 -23.88 -34.23 3.77
N PHE A 24 -24.85 -33.62 4.46
CA PHE A 24 -25.58 -32.45 3.97
C PHE A 24 -24.70 -31.19 3.95
N ALA A 25 -23.85 -30.99 4.96
CA ALA A 25 -22.87 -29.90 4.99
C ALA A 25 -21.83 -30.06 3.87
N TYR A 26 -21.32 -31.28 3.66
CA TYR A 26 -20.43 -31.62 2.55
C TYR A 26 -21.10 -31.37 1.20
N LYS A 27 -22.35 -31.83 1.02
CA LYS A 27 -23.13 -31.56 -0.19
C LYS A 27 -23.32 -30.07 -0.44
N LYS A 28 -23.65 -29.27 0.58
CA LYS A 28 -23.83 -27.82 0.42
C LYS A 28 -22.52 -27.09 0.07
N ILE A 29 -21.37 -27.58 0.58
CA ILE A 29 -20.04 -27.07 0.24
C ILE A 29 -19.64 -27.48 -1.20
N THR A 30 -20.01 -28.69 -1.64
CA THR A 30 -19.75 -29.15 -3.02
C THR A 30 -20.74 -28.63 -4.06
N GLU A 31 -21.99 -28.38 -3.69
CA GLU A 31 -23.06 -27.80 -4.54
C GLU A 31 -22.88 -26.29 -4.70
N ALA A 32 -22.32 -25.64 -3.68
CA ALA A 32 -21.65 -24.37 -3.89
C ALA A 32 -20.56 -24.60 -4.94
N GLY A 33 -19.58 -25.44 -4.66
CA GLY A 33 -18.38 -25.58 -5.50
C GLY A 33 -17.23 -24.83 -4.85
N ALA A 34 -16.08 -24.72 -5.52
CA ALA A 34 -14.84 -24.26 -4.88
C ALA A 34 -14.81 -22.77 -4.46
N TRP A 35 -15.85 -21.98 -4.76
CA TRP A 35 -15.84 -20.53 -4.57
C TRP A 35 -15.73 -20.05 -3.10
N PRO A 36 -16.28 -20.71 -2.07
CA PRO A 36 -16.06 -20.27 -0.68
C PRO A 36 -14.58 -20.36 -0.26
N ILE A 37 -13.86 -21.39 -0.74
CA ILE A 37 -12.43 -21.55 -0.49
C ILE A 37 -11.64 -20.48 -1.23
N VAL A 38 -12.00 -20.20 -2.49
CA VAL A 38 -11.37 -19.15 -3.31
C VAL A 38 -11.58 -17.76 -2.68
N ILE A 39 -12.79 -17.46 -2.19
CA ILE A 39 -13.10 -16.20 -1.49
C ILE A 39 -12.30 -16.10 -0.18
N GLY A 40 -12.23 -17.19 0.60
CA GLY A 40 -11.44 -17.24 1.83
C GLY A 40 -9.96 -16.98 1.60
N ILE A 41 -9.36 -17.64 0.61
CA ILE A 41 -7.96 -17.42 0.21
C ILE A 41 -7.75 -15.98 -0.26
N GLY A 42 -8.65 -15.45 -1.10
CA GLY A 42 -8.60 -14.07 -1.57
C GLY A 42 -8.66 -13.05 -0.43
N ALA A 43 -9.51 -13.27 0.57
CA ALA A 43 -9.62 -12.42 1.75
C ALA A 43 -8.32 -12.42 2.58
N VAL A 44 -7.71 -13.60 2.81
CA VAL A 44 -6.44 -13.70 3.54
C VAL A 44 -5.31 -12.98 2.80
N ILE A 45 -5.22 -13.14 1.48
CA ILE A 45 -4.24 -12.44 0.64
C ILE A 45 -4.45 -10.91 0.73
N LEU A 46 -5.70 -10.45 0.66
CA LEU A 46 -6.04 -9.03 0.75
C LEU A 46 -5.63 -8.44 2.11
N VAL A 47 -5.96 -9.13 3.21
CA VAL A 47 -5.59 -8.69 4.57
C VAL A 47 -4.07 -8.65 4.73
N GLY A 48 -3.36 -9.69 4.27
CA GLY A 48 -1.90 -9.72 4.29
C GLY A 48 -1.28 -8.57 3.49
N TYR A 49 -1.80 -8.29 2.29
CA TYR A 49 -1.37 -7.17 1.45
C TYR A 49 -1.56 -5.82 2.14
N VAL A 50 -2.72 -5.59 2.76
CA VAL A 50 -3.02 -4.34 3.49
C VAL A 50 -2.10 -4.18 4.70
N ALA A 51 -1.88 -5.25 5.48
CA ALA A 51 -1.00 -5.22 6.64
C ALA A 51 0.44 -4.85 6.26
N ILE A 52 1.02 -5.53 5.25
CA ILE A 52 2.39 -5.24 4.79
C ILE A 52 2.53 -3.78 4.34
N LYS A 53 1.52 -3.26 3.63
CA LYS A 53 1.50 -1.87 3.16
C LYS A 53 1.51 -0.89 4.34
N GLU A 54 0.71 -1.12 5.37
CA GLU A 54 0.65 -0.24 6.54
C GLU A 54 1.94 -0.28 7.35
N LEU A 55 2.52 -1.47 7.57
CA LEU A 55 3.80 -1.62 8.27
C LEU A 55 4.93 -0.85 7.57
N SER A 56 5.02 -0.97 6.24
CA SER A 56 6.04 -0.24 5.47
C SER A 56 5.87 1.29 5.56
N ARG A 57 4.63 1.76 5.70
CA ARG A 57 4.28 3.18 5.80
C ARG A 57 4.74 3.76 7.13
N LEU A 58 4.48 3.03 8.22
CA LEU A 58 4.88 3.42 9.59
C LEU A 58 6.40 3.45 9.75
N SER A 59 7.11 2.42 9.25
CA SER A 59 8.57 2.37 9.30
C SER A 59 9.20 3.52 8.52
N ARG A 60 8.67 3.84 7.33
CA ARG A 60 9.15 5.00 6.57
C ARG A 60 8.87 6.32 7.27
N GLN A 61 7.70 6.45 7.89
CA GLN A 61 7.34 7.66 8.64
C GLN A 61 8.28 7.87 9.84
N SER A 62 8.57 6.82 10.61
CA SER A 62 9.46 6.93 11.77
C SER A 62 10.90 7.23 11.37
N GLU A 63 11.38 6.67 10.26
CA GLU A 63 12.68 6.99 9.69
C GLU A 63 12.80 8.46 9.28
N LEU A 64 11.79 8.98 8.55
CA LEU A 64 11.75 10.38 8.14
C LEU A 64 11.60 11.32 9.35
N MET A 65 10.84 10.91 10.37
CA MET A 65 10.72 11.68 11.63
C MET A 65 12.07 11.76 12.34
N ARG A 66 12.81 10.65 12.41
CA ARG A 66 14.16 10.63 12.99
C ARG A 66 15.14 11.50 12.21
N LYS A 67 14.99 11.57 10.87
CA LYS A 67 15.87 12.34 9.99
C LYS A 67 15.61 13.85 10.03
N TYR A 68 14.33 14.26 10.00
CA TYR A 68 13.96 15.68 9.83
C TYR A 68 13.38 16.33 11.08
N GLY A 69 12.86 15.57 12.05
CA GLY A 69 12.32 16.10 13.31
C GLY A 69 11.01 16.89 13.19
N ASP A 70 10.51 17.16 11.97
CA ASP A 70 9.30 17.95 11.73
C ASP A 70 8.20 17.12 11.05
N ILE A 71 7.08 16.95 11.76
CA ILE A 71 5.89 16.24 11.30
C ILE A 71 5.33 16.84 10.00
N GLN A 72 5.36 18.17 9.83
CA GLN A 72 4.82 18.83 8.65
C GLN A 72 5.64 18.52 7.40
N VAL A 73 6.97 18.56 7.52
CA VAL A 73 7.89 18.17 6.44
C VAL A 73 7.69 16.70 6.09
N VAL A 74 7.68 15.81 7.09
CA VAL A 74 7.46 14.36 6.88
C VAL A 74 6.15 14.09 6.16
N LYS A 75 5.05 14.73 6.60
CA LYS A 75 3.73 14.59 5.97
C LYS A 75 3.76 15.03 4.51
N LYS A 76 4.42 16.14 4.19
CA LYS A 76 4.58 16.61 2.79
C LYS A 76 5.40 15.64 1.94
N ILE A 77 6.52 15.13 2.47
CA ILE A 77 7.36 14.11 1.81
C ILE A 77 6.54 12.84 1.53
N MET A 78 5.81 12.34 2.53
CA MET A 78 4.97 11.15 2.39
C MET A 78 3.84 11.36 1.38
N SER A 79 3.32 12.58 1.26
CA SER A 79 2.31 12.95 0.25
C SER A 79 2.89 13.18 -1.16
N ARG A 80 4.23 13.12 -1.32
CA ARG A 80 4.95 13.40 -2.58
C ARG A 80 4.65 14.78 -3.16
N VAL A 81 4.41 15.77 -2.29
CA VAL A 81 4.16 17.16 -2.68
C VAL A 81 5.49 17.92 -2.71
N ILE A 82 5.67 18.78 -3.71
CA ILE A 82 6.81 19.69 -3.84
C ILE A 82 6.39 21.04 -3.27
N TRP A 83 7.25 21.70 -2.51
CA TRP A 83 7.01 23.04 -1.99
C TRP A 83 8.27 23.90 -2.08
N ASP A 84 8.07 25.22 -2.01
CA ASP A 84 9.14 26.21 -2.07
C ASP A 84 10.01 26.15 -0.80
N GLY A 85 11.33 26.21 -0.94
CA GLY A 85 12.24 26.09 0.20
C GLY A 85 12.57 24.66 0.65
N MET A 86 12.06 23.64 -0.05
CA MET A 86 12.40 22.23 0.18
C MET A 86 13.88 21.97 -0.17
N SER A 87 14.59 21.16 0.62
CA SER A 87 15.98 20.81 0.31
C SER A 87 16.07 19.75 -0.79
N ALA A 88 17.20 19.70 -1.49
CA ALA A 88 17.52 18.67 -2.46
C ALA A 88 17.35 17.25 -1.90
N GLU A 89 17.77 17.02 -0.66
CA GLU A 89 17.60 15.72 0.01
C GLU A 89 16.14 15.39 0.27
N GLN A 90 15.35 16.35 0.77
CA GLN A 90 13.92 16.15 0.98
C GLN A 90 13.24 15.82 -0.35
N LEU A 91 13.66 16.46 -1.45
CA LEU A 91 13.12 16.21 -2.78
C LEU A 91 13.41 14.78 -3.24
N ILE A 92 14.61 14.25 -2.96
CA ILE A 92 14.95 12.85 -3.19
C ILE A 92 14.08 11.93 -2.32
N ASP A 93 13.87 12.26 -1.05
CA ASP A 93 13.06 11.43 -0.16
C ASP A 93 11.57 11.41 -0.56
N ALA A 94 11.09 12.48 -1.22
CA ALA A 94 9.72 12.59 -1.71
C ALA A 94 9.50 11.92 -3.07
N LEU A 95 10.33 12.23 -4.07
CA LEU A 95 10.16 11.80 -5.47
C LEU A 95 11.11 10.69 -5.91
N GLY A 96 12.17 10.45 -5.15
CA GLY A 96 13.27 9.57 -5.52
C GLY A 96 14.39 10.30 -6.28
N LYS A 97 15.35 9.52 -6.77
CA LYS A 97 16.47 10.05 -7.55
C LYS A 97 15.97 10.59 -8.90
N PRO A 98 16.44 11.77 -9.34
CA PRO A 98 16.07 12.31 -10.65
C PRO A 98 16.65 11.44 -11.76
N ALA A 99 15.96 11.41 -12.91
CA ALA A 99 16.40 10.68 -14.09
C ALA A 99 17.59 11.37 -14.78
N ALA A 100 17.63 12.70 -14.71
CA ALA A 100 18.74 13.51 -15.20
C ALA A 100 18.83 14.81 -14.39
N LYS A 101 20.05 15.37 -14.31
CA LYS A 101 20.32 16.66 -13.66
C LYS A 101 21.09 17.54 -14.64
N ASP A 102 20.56 18.73 -14.89
CA ASP A 102 21.30 19.78 -15.60
C ASP A 102 21.85 20.76 -14.58
N HIS A 103 23.13 21.11 -14.70
CA HIS A 103 23.77 22.09 -13.83
C HIS A 103 24.08 23.35 -14.64
N LYS A 104 23.70 24.51 -14.10
CA LYS A 104 24.01 25.82 -14.65
C LYS A 104 24.66 26.66 -13.56
N TYR A 105 25.96 26.87 -13.72
CA TYR A 105 26.72 27.77 -12.87
C TYR A 105 26.46 29.21 -13.32
N LEU A 106 25.88 30.02 -12.44
CA LEU A 106 25.72 31.47 -12.63
C LEU A 106 26.82 32.18 -11.84
N LYS A 107 27.01 33.48 -12.09
CA LYS A 107 28.07 34.27 -11.43
C LYS A 107 28.01 34.23 -9.90
N THR A 108 26.81 34.15 -9.33
CA THR A 108 26.59 34.23 -7.88
C THR A 108 26.01 32.97 -7.25
N LYS A 109 25.48 32.03 -8.05
CA LYS A 109 24.75 30.87 -7.54
C LYS A 109 24.80 29.68 -8.48
N THR A 110 24.63 28.49 -7.93
CA THR A 110 24.48 27.25 -8.71
C THR A 110 23.00 26.94 -8.88
N ARG A 111 22.54 26.87 -10.13
CA ARG A 111 21.19 26.44 -10.48
C ARG A 111 21.22 25.03 -11.03
N GLU A 112 20.41 24.15 -10.47
CA GLU A 112 20.21 22.79 -10.93
C GLU A 112 18.79 22.60 -11.44
N VAL A 113 18.63 21.87 -12.53
CA VAL A 113 17.31 21.45 -13.02
C VAL A 113 17.26 19.94 -12.99
N TRP A 114 16.47 19.42 -12.07
CA TRP A 114 16.27 17.99 -11.87
C TRP A 114 15.06 17.53 -12.66
N LYS A 115 15.27 16.50 -13.48
CA LYS A 115 14.28 15.99 -14.42
C LYS A 115 13.72 14.66 -13.93
N TYR A 116 12.40 14.55 -13.95
CA TYR A 116 11.62 13.41 -13.47
C TYR A 116 10.62 12.97 -14.54
N TYR A 117 10.16 11.71 -14.42
CA TYR A 117 9.19 11.09 -15.34
C TYR A 117 9.63 11.19 -16.81
N HIS A 118 10.67 10.45 -17.18
CA HIS A 118 11.15 10.39 -18.55
C HIS A 118 10.08 9.76 -19.47
N GLN A 119 9.68 10.48 -20.52
CA GLN A 119 8.60 10.11 -21.45
C GLN A 119 9.10 10.00 -22.91
N GLY A 120 10.41 10.00 -23.13
CA GLY A 120 11.07 10.00 -24.44
C GLY A 120 12.27 10.95 -24.46
N SER A 121 13.10 10.86 -25.51
CA SER A 121 14.45 11.46 -25.62
C SER A 121 14.70 12.73 -24.79
N ASN A 122 13.95 13.82 -25.01
CA ASN A 122 14.07 15.07 -24.23
C ASN A 122 12.74 15.50 -23.57
N ARG A 123 11.81 14.56 -23.39
CA ARG A 123 10.50 14.82 -22.78
C ARG A 123 10.49 14.30 -21.34
N PHE A 124 10.27 15.22 -20.42
CA PHE A 124 10.16 14.95 -19.00
C PHE A 124 8.87 15.57 -18.50
N GLY A 125 8.09 14.78 -17.75
CA GLY A 125 6.80 15.19 -17.20
C GLY A 125 6.93 16.15 -16.00
N LEU A 126 8.09 16.18 -15.35
CA LEU A 126 8.38 17.10 -14.26
C LEU A 126 9.83 17.59 -14.32
N ARG A 127 10.01 18.90 -14.19
CA ARG A 127 11.30 19.56 -14.03
C ARG A 127 11.27 20.40 -12.77
N VAL A 128 12.17 20.13 -11.84
CA VAL A 128 12.29 20.89 -10.59
C VAL A 128 13.56 21.73 -10.67
N THR A 129 13.45 23.02 -10.39
CA THR A 129 14.56 23.96 -10.36
C THR A 129 15.00 24.17 -8.93
N LEU A 130 16.27 23.91 -8.66
CA LEU A 130 16.91 24.13 -7.38
C LEU A 130 17.96 25.24 -7.54
N ASP A 131 17.94 26.22 -6.65
CA ASP A 131 19.05 27.18 -6.51
C ASP A 131 19.77 26.83 -5.21
N GLU A 132 21.08 26.59 -5.29
CA GLU A 132 21.93 26.26 -4.13
C GLU A 132 21.41 25.06 -3.31
N GLY A 133 20.84 24.07 -4.01
CA GLY A 133 20.29 22.87 -3.39
C GLY A 133 18.90 23.07 -2.74
N VAL A 134 18.26 24.21 -2.97
CA VAL A 134 16.92 24.53 -2.46
C VAL A 134 15.93 24.69 -3.61
N VAL A 135 14.79 24.01 -3.53
CA VAL A 135 13.72 24.11 -4.53
C VAL A 135 13.19 25.55 -4.58
N LYS A 136 13.19 26.13 -5.79
CA LYS A 136 12.63 27.46 -6.09
C LYS A 136 11.46 27.45 -7.05
N GLY A 137 11.22 26.32 -7.72
CA GLY A 137 10.12 26.20 -8.67
C GLY A 137 10.11 24.86 -9.36
N TRP A 138 8.97 24.48 -9.90
CA TRP A 138 8.80 23.25 -10.66
C TRP A 138 7.80 23.45 -11.79
N ASP A 139 8.07 22.81 -12.92
CA ASP A 139 7.21 22.79 -14.09
C ASP A 139 6.77 21.35 -14.35
N SER A 140 5.45 21.12 -14.37
CA SER A 140 4.85 19.83 -14.68
C SER A 140 4.12 19.93 -16.00
N LYS A 141 4.59 19.17 -17.00
CA LYS A 141 3.90 19.01 -18.26
C LYS A 141 2.87 17.90 -18.09
N ARG A 142 1.61 18.32 -17.92
CA ARG A 142 0.45 17.43 -17.89
C ARG A 142 0.08 16.97 -19.29
#